data_AF-X0Q3Z7-F1
#
_entry.id   AF-X0Q3Z7-F1
#
_cell.length_a   1.000
_cell.length_b   1.000
_cell.length_c   1.000
_cell.angle_alpha   90.00
_cell.angle_beta   90.00
_cell.angle_gamma   90.00
#
_symmetry.space_group_name_H-M   'P 1'
#
loop_
_entity.id
_entity.type
_entity.pdbx_description
1 polymer ?
#
loop_
_entity_poly.entity_id
_entity_poly.type
_entity_poly.pdbx_seq_one_letter_code
_entity_poly.pdbx_strand_id
1 'polypeptide(L)'
;MTIEQTLTDKERLAGLDLGQLEQLVGLVEYDGTRDPFPVSGWDAVVWVVGNATQTAHYFQSAFGMTLVAYSGPTTGNRDHHSFVLESGAVRFVIQGAVDPASLLIEHHRTHGDGVVDIALAVPDVDKCIAHARAQGATVLDEPHEVTDEHGTVRLAAIATYGDTRHTLVDRSNYTGPYLPGYTARTSGHTKRDGAPKRLFQA
;
A
#
# COMPACT_ATOMS: atom_id res chain seq x y z
N MET A 1 10.47 -0.33 -26.14
CA MET A 1 9.64 -1.38 -25.51
C MET A 1 8.28 -1.27 -26.18
N THR A 2 7.74 -2.34 -26.76
CA THR A 2 6.45 -2.28 -27.48
C THR A 2 5.30 -2.10 -26.49
N ILE A 3 4.25 -1.38 -26.90
CA ILE A 3 3.07 -0.99 -26.12
C ILE A 3 2.43 -2.16 -25.32
N GLU A 4 2.55 -3.39 -25.81
CA GLU A 4 2.08 -4.61 -25.15
C GLU A 4 2.79 -4.97 -23.82
N GLN A 5 3.96 -4.34 -23.54
CA GLN A 5 4.73 -4.55 -22.30
C GLN A 5 4.52 -3.45 -21.25
N THR A 6 3.60 -2.51 -21.47
CA THR A 6 3.43 -1.30 -20.64
C THR A 6 2.47 -1.50 -19.47
N LEU A 7 1.77 -2.63 -19.39
CA LEU A 7 0.83 -2.89 -18.31
C LEU A 7 1.57 -3.41 -17.07
N THR A 8 1.55 -2.63 -16.01
CA THR A 8 1.88 -3.10 -14.67
C THR A 8 0.91 -4.20 -14.26
N ASP A 9 1.34 -5.12 -13.39
CA ASP A 9 0.47 -6.21 -12.91
C ASP A 9 -0.82 -5.69 -12.25
N LYS A 10 -0.79 -4.45 -11.74
CA LYS A 10 -1.93 -3.75 -11.15
C LYS A 10 -2.95 -3.25 -12.19
N GLU A 11 -2.51 -2.82 -13.36
CA GLU A 11 -3.41 -2.43 -14.46
C GLU A 11 -4.13 -3.65 -15.05
N ARG A 12 -3.44 -4.79 -15.11
CA ARG A 12 -4.05 -6.08 -15.48
C ARG A 12 -5.11 -6.53 -14.45
N LEU A 13 -4.85 -6.31 -13.16
CA LEU A 13 -5.81 -6.57 -12.06
C LEU A 13 -7.04 -5.63 -12.11
N ALA A 14 -6.93 -4.45 -12.72
CA ALA A 14 -8.04 -3.54 -12.90
C ALA A 14 -9.02 -4.00 -14.01
N GLY A 15 -8.59 -4.89 -14.91
CA GLY A 15 -9.39 -5.35 -16.05
C GLY A 15 -9.62 -4.26 -17.10
N LEU A 16 -8.73 -3.26 -17.14
CA LEU A 16 -8.76 -2.16 -18.10
C LEU A 16 -7.97 -2.57 -19.34
N ASP A 17 -8.52 -2.28 -20.52
CA ASP A 17 -7.76 -2.40 -21.76
C ASP A 17 -6.88 -1.16 -22.00
N LEU A 18 -5.93 -1.28 -22.92
CA LEU A 18 -4.94 -0.23 -23.18
C LEU A 18 -5.58 1.09 -23.65
N GLY A 19 -6.65 1.01 -24.45
CA GLY A 19 -7.37 2.19 -24.94
C GLY A 19 -8.13 2.91 -23.82
N GLN A 20 -8.68 2.15 -22.87
CA GLN A 20 -9.28 2.71 -21.66
C GLN A 20 -8.24 3.41 -20.78
N LEU A 21 -7.04 2.83 -20.63
CA LEU A 21 -5.97 3.44 -19.84
C LEU A 21 -5.42 4.71 -20.50
N GLU A 22 -5.21 4.72 -21.83
CA GLU A 22 -4.85 5.93 -22.57
C GLU A 22 -5.87 7.06 -22.36
N GLN A 23 -7.15 6.72 -22.37
CA GLN A 23 -8.22 7.70 -22.14
C GLN A 23 -8.31 8.19 -20.69
N LEU A 24 -8.15 7.29 -19.70
CA LEU A 24 -8.38 7.59 -18.29
C LEU A 24 -7.19 8.28 -17.62
N VAL A 25 -5.97 7.87 -17.95
CA VAL A 25 -4.75 8.35 -17.28
C VAL A 25 -3.76 9.04 -18.21
N GLY A 26 -4.06 9.10 -19.52
CA GLY A 26 -3.17 9.73 -20.50
C GLY A 26 -1.85 9.02 -20.60
N LEU A 27 -1.87 7.69 -20.76
CA LEU A 27 -0.66 6.86 -20.90
C LEU A 27 0.30 7.47 -21.93
N VAL A 28 1.52 7.77 -21.47
CA VAL A 28 2.65 8.17 -22.31
C VAL A 28 3.70 7.07 -22.24
N GLU A 29 4.40 6.84 -23.35
CA GLU A 29 5.54 5.91 -23.36
C GLU A 29 6.56 6.29 -22.28
N TYR A 30 6.86 5.34 -21.39
CA TYR A 30 7.81 5.50 -20.30
C TYR A 30 9.02 4.59 -20.51
N ASP A 31 10.22 5.19 -20.45
CA ASP A 31 11.50 4.48 -20.53
C ASP A 31 12.17 4.43 -19.15
N GLY A 32 11.82 3.41 -18.37
CA GLY A 32 12.35 3.22 -17.03
C GLY A 32 13.86 2.94 -16.95
N THR A 33 14.54 2.68 -18.09
CA THR A 33 16.00 2.44 -18.08
C THR A 33 16.80 3.70 -17.78
N ARG A 34 16.24 4.87 -18.09
CA ARG A 34 16.87 6.18 -17.86
C ARG A 34 16.32 6.91 -16.66
N ASP A 35 15.27 6.40 -16.02
CA ASP A 35 14.73 6.98 -14.79
C ASP A 35 15.66 6.66 -13.61
N PRO A 36 16.23 7.69 -12.92
CA PRO A 36 17.04 7.47 -11.73
C PRO A 36 16.23 7.05 -10.50
N PHE A 37 14.90 7.23 -10.52
CA PHE A 37 13.96 6.86 -9.45
C PHE A 37 12.69 6.23 -10.06
N PRO A 38 12.78 5.02 -10.64
CA PRO A 38 11.65 4.40 -11.33
C PRO A 38 10.56 4.02 -10.34
N VAL A 39 9.36 4.59 -10.51
CA VAL A 39 8.17 4.23 -9.74
C VAL A 39 7.22 3.43 -10.60
N SER A 40 6.94 2.19 -10.20
CA SER A 40 5.98 1.31 -10.90
C SER A 40 4.52 1.68 -10.56
N GLY A 41 4.31 2.37 -9.44
CA GLY A 41 3.00 2.87 -9.02
C GLY A 41 2.85 2.90 -7.50
N TRP A 42 1.61 3.04 -7.04
CA TRP A 42 1.26 3.00 -5.62
C TRP A 42 1.34 1.56 -5.11
N ASP A 43 2.00 1.29 -3.98
CA ASP A 43 1.87 0.00 -3.29
C ASP A 43 0.65 -0.02 -2.36
N ALA A 44 0.56 0.96 -1.47
CA ALA A 44 -0.50 1.10 -0.48
C ALA A 44 -0.59 2.53 0.06
N VAL A 45 -1.76 2.91 0.57
CA VAL A 45 -1.93 4.09 1.45
C VAL A 45 -2.15 3.59 2.87
N VAL A 46 -1.29 4.00 3.79
CA VAL A 46 -1.35 3.58 5.20
C VAL A 46 -1.97 4.67 6.04
N TRP A 47 -2.96 4.27 6.82
CA TRP A 47 -3.75 5.14 7.67
C TRP A 47 -3.47 4.81 9.14
N VAL A 48 -3.41 5.84 9.96
CA VAL A 48 -3.50 5.72 11.41
C VAL A 48 -4.81 6.32 11.87
N VAL A 49 -5.60 5.52 12.58
CA VAL A 49 -6.94 5.88 13.03
C VAL A 49 -7.20 5.46 14.47
N GLY A 50 -8.15 6.12 15.11
CA GLY A 50 -8.54 5.83 16.50
C GLY A 50 -9.19 4.45 16.66
N ASN A 51 -9.94 3.97 15.66
CA ASN A 51 -10.54 2.64 15.67
C ASN A 51 -10.42 1.97 14.29
N ALA A 52 -9.40 1.12 14.15
CA ALA A 52 -9.12 0.44 12.89
C ALA A 52 -10.23 -0.55 12.47
N THR A 53 -10.88 -1.22 13.41
CA THR A 53 -11.96 -2.18 13.11
C THR A 53 -13.19 -1.46 12.52
N GLN A 54 -13.60 -0.35 13.13
CA GLN A 54 -14.72 0.45 12.64
C GLN A 54 -14.40 1.09 11.29
N THR A 55 -13.20 1.65 11.14
CA THR A 55 -12.74 2.27 9.90
C THR A 55 -12.64 1.25 8.77
N ALA A 56 -12.11 0.05 9.05
CA ALA A 56 -12.06 -1.02 8.07
C ALA A 56 -13.47 -1.47 7.65
N HIS A 57 -14.42 -1.53 8.59
CA HIS A 57 -15.82 -1.79 8.26
C HIS A 57 -16.44 -0.67 7.40
N TYR A 58 -16.12 0.60 7.68
CA TYR A 58 -16.58 1.73 6.88
C TYR A 58 -16.09 1.64 5.44
N PHE A 59 -14.79 1.41 5.20
CA PHE A 59 -14.28 1.27 3.83
C PHE A 59 -14.83 0.04 3.09
N GLN A 60 -15.13 -1.05 3.80
CA GLN A 60 -15.82 -2.19 3.18
C GLN A 60 -17.26 -1.84 2.79
N SER A 61 -18.01 -1.22 3.69
CA SER A 61 -19.44 -0.96 3.50
C SER A 61 -19.76 0.24 2.61
N ALA A 62 -18.98 1.33 2.73
CA ALA A 62 -19.18 2.57 1.97
C ALA A 62 -18.34 2.60 0.69
N PHE A 63 -17.14 2.02 0.69
CA PHE A 63 -16.24 2.00 -0.47
C PHE A 63 -16.20 0.68 -1.22
N GLY A 64 -16.86 -0.36 -0.68
CA GLY A 64 -16.96 -1.65 -1.36
C GLY A 64 -15.62 -2.36 -1.48
N MET A 65 -14.63 -1.95 -0.67
CA MET A 65 -13.32 -2.60 -0.57
C MET A 65 -13.45 -3.97 0.10
N THR A 66 -12.50 -4.85 -0.18
CA THR A 66 -12.47 -6.21 0.35
C THR A 66 -11.33 -6.34 1.35
N LEU A 67 -11.59 -6.88 2.53
CA LEU A 67 -10.52 -7.29 3.46
C LEU A 67 -9.78 -8.49 2.88
N VAL A 68 -8.46 -8.36 2.74
CA VAL A 68 -7.59 -9.40 2.15
C VAL A 68 -6.53 -9.90 3.13
N ALA A 69 -6.06 -9.06 4.04
CA ALA A 69 -5.04 -9.44 5.02
C ALA A 69 -5.22 -8.70 6.34
N TYR A 70 -4.65 -9.27 7.40
CA TYR A 70 -4.70 -8.73 8.74
C TYR A 70 -3.43 -9.05 9.53
N SER A 71 -2.98 -8.08 10.31
CA SER A 71 -1.99 -8.27 11.38
C SER A 71 -2.53 -7.65 12.67
N GLY A 72 -2.42 -8.33 13.79
CA GLY A 72 -2.77 -7.79 15.10
C GLY A 72 -2.62 -8.81 16.22
N PRO A 73 -3.23 -8.59 17.41
CA PRO A 73 -2.90 -9.38 18.59
C PRO A 73 -3.15 -10.88 18.41
N THR A 74 -4.16 -11.25 17.63
CA THR A 74 -4.49 -12.65 17.32
C THR A 74 -3.53 -13.31 16.33
N THR A 75 -2.63 -12.56 15.70
CA THR A 75 -1.63 -13.05 14.73
C THR A 75 -0.20 -12.69 15.16
N GLY A 76 0.01 -12.32 16.43
CA GLY A 76 1.34 -12.08 17.01
C GLY A 76 1.77 -10.61 17.08
N ASN A 77 1.05 -9.67 16.45
CA ASN A 77 1.33 -8.23 16.57
C ASN A 77 0.55 -7.63 17.74
N ARG A 78 1.22 -7.40 18.87
CA ARG A 78 0.58 -6.86 20.08
C ARG A 78 0.39 -5.34 20.06
N ASP A 79 1.09 -4.64 19.18
CA ASP A 79 1.14 -3.17 19.16
C ASP A 79 -0.16 -2.56 18.65
N HIS A 80 -0.70 -3.09 17.54
CA HIS A 80 -1.87 -2.50 16.87
C HIS A 80 -2.67 -3.53 16.07
N HIS A 81 -3.88 -3.17 15.70
CA HIS A 81 -4.60 -3.80 14.59
C HIS A 81 -4.17 -3.16 13.27
N SER A 82 -3.96 -3.97 12.24
CA SER A 82 -3.69 -3.54 10.87
C SER A 82 -4.54 -4.34 9.89
N PHE A 83 -5.44 -3.69 9.18
CA PHE A 83 -6.33 -4.30 8.18
C PHE A 83 -5.93 -3.86 6.78
N VAL A 84 -5.72 -4.83 5.88
CA VAL A 84 -5.42 -4.55 4.47
C VAL A 84 -6.68 -4.72 3.64
N LEU A 85 -7.12 -3.63 3.03
CA LEU A 85 -8.31 -3.56 2.19
C LEU A 85 -7.92 -3.28 0.75
N GLU A 86 -8.57 -3.95 -0.20
CA GLU A 86 -8.32 -3.77 -1.63
C GLU A 86 -9.60 -3.46 -2.42
N SER A 87 -9.48 -2.61 -3.42
CA SER A 87 -10.48 -2.43 -4.48
C SER A 87 -9.76 -2.17 -5.81
N GLY A 88 -9.67 -3.21 -6.64
CA GLY A 88 -8.86 -3.15 -7.85
C GLY A 88 -7.37 -3.04 -7.50
N ALA A 89 -6.69 -2.07 -8.07
CA ALA A 89 -5.28 -1.80 -7.79
C ALA A 89 -5.03 -1.02 -6.49
N VAL A 90 -6.08 -0.40 -5.93
CA VAL A 90 -5.99 0.42 -4.71
C VAL A 90 -5.93 -0.47 -3.49
N ARG A 91 -4.97 -0.19 -2.61
CA ARG A 91 -4.79 -0.87 -1.32
C ARG A 91 -4.70 0.14 -0.18
N PHE A 92 -5.54 -0.04 0.82
CA PHE A 92 -5.48 0.70 2.09
C PHE A 92 -5.04 -0.21 3.22
N VAL A 93 -4.13 0.28 4.06
CA VAL A 93 -3.69 -0.38 5.29
C VAL A 93 -4.15 0.45 6.46
N ILE A 94 -5.15 -0.04 7.20
CA ILE A 94 -5.79 0.71 8.28
C ILE A 94 -5.22 0.24 9.61
N GLN A 95 -4.44 1.10 10.26
CA GLN A 95 -3.80 0.81 11.53
C GLN A 95 -4.45 1.55 12.70
N GLY A 96 -4.59 0.87 13.84
CA GLY A 96 -5.12 1.46 15.07
C GLY A 96 -4.51 0.79 16.28
N ALA A 97 -3.96 1.60 17.18
CA ALA A 97 -3.21 1.14 18.34
C ALA A 97 -4.01 0.21 19.25
N VAL A 98 -3.31 -0.76 19.84
CA VAL A 98 -3.80 -1.63 20.91
C VAL A 98 -2.95 -1.45 22.16
N ASP A 99 -1.62 -1.42 22.00
CA ASP A 99 -0.69 -1.18 23.10
C ASP A 99 -0.67 0.31 23.47
N PRO A 100 -0.84 0.67 24.76
CA PRO A 100 -0.76 2.05 25.22
C PRO A 100 0.56 2.77 24.93
N ALA A 101 1.64 2.04 24.67
CA ALA A 101 2.94 2.58 24.29
C ALA A 101 3.14 2.68 22.77
N SER A 102 2.14 2.29 21.96
CA SER A 102 2.23 2.37 20.49
C SER A 102 2.40 3.81 20.01
N LEU A 103 3.36 4.03 19.12
CA LEU A 103 3.61 5.35 18.51
C LEU A 103 2.43 5.83 17.66
N LEU A 104 1.54 4.92 17.23
CA LEU A 104 0.33 5.26 16.48
C LEU A 104 -0.62 6.15 17.30
N ILE A 105 -0.61 6.01 18.64
CA ILE A 105 -1.43 6.83 19.54
C ILE A 105 -1.03 8.30 19.42
N GLU A 106 0.27 8.58 19.41
CA GLU A 106 0.79 9.94 19.39
C GLU A 106 0.50 10.64 18.06
N HIS A 107 0.62 9.91 16.95
CA HIS A 107 0.22 10.41 15.64
C HIS A 107 -1.28 10.73 15.60
N HIS A 108 -2.13 9.77 16.02
CA HIS A 108 -3.58 9.98 16.05
C HIS A 108 -3.98 11.14 16.98
N ARG A 109 -3.31 11.28 18.14
CA ARG A 109 -3.55 12.40 19.07
C ARG A 109 -3.26 13.76 18.44
N THR A 110 -2.26 13.83 17.56
CA THR A 110 -1.82 15.08 16.93
C THR A 110 -2.67 15.42 15.71
N HIS A 111 -3.03 14.43 14.89
CA HIS A 111 -3.61 14.65 13.56
C HIS A 111 -5.05 14.15 13.39
N GLY A 112 -5.56 13.32 14.32
CA GLY A 112 -6.78 12.55 14.13
C GLY A 112 -6.58 11.37 13.17
N ASP A 113 -7.69 10.88 12.60
CA ASP A 113 -7.67 9.83 11.57
C ASP A 113 -7.05 10.37 10.27
N GLY A 114 -5.93 9.79 9.82
CA GLY A 114 -5.20 10.33 8.68
C GLY A 114 -4.18 9.39 8.04
N VAL A 115 -3.68 9.80 6.87
CA VAL A 115 -2.65 9.08 6.12
C VAL A 115 -1.27 9.39 6.70
N VAL A 116 -0.50 8.34 6.98
CA VAL A 116 0.88 8.45 7.50
C VAL A 116 1.93 8.03 6.49
N ASP A 117 1.54 7.19 5.53
CA ASP A 117 2.47 6.63 4.55
C ASP A 117 1.79 6.48 3.20
N ILE A 118 2.51 6.91 2.18
CA ILE A 118 2.20 6.66 0.80
C ILE A 118 3.29 5.72 0.28
N ALA A 119 3.00 4.43 0.30
CA ALA A 119 3.94 3.43 -0.14
C ALA A 119 3.97 3.35 -1.67
N LEU A 120 5.17 3.31 -2.24
CA LEU A 120 5.44 3.30 -3.67
C LEU A 120 6.10 1.96 -4.06
N ALA A 121 5.54 1.30 -5.06
CA ALA A 121 6.14 0.13 -5.66
C ALA A 121 7.29 0.56 -6.57
N VAL A 122 8.49 0.06 -6.31
CA VAL A 122 9.69 0.36 -7.10
C VAL A 122 10.39 -0.95 -7.48
N PRO A 123 11.03 -1.03 -8.67
CA PRO A 123 11.75 -2.23 -9.09
C PRO A 123 13.14 -2.36 -8.44
N ASP A 124 13.66 -1.29 -7.83
CA ASP A 124 14.96 -1.29 -7.15
C ASP A 124 14.96 -0.24 -6.03
N VAL A 125 14.82 -0.70 -4.79
CA VAL A 125 14.78 0.16 -3.59
C VAL A 125 16.11 0.87 -3.35
N ASP A 126 17.23 0.16 -3.51
CA ASP A 126 18.57 0.69 -3.22
C ASP A 126 18.93 1.82 -4.17
N LYS A 127 18.68 1.63 -5.48
CA LYS A 127 18.88 2.68 -6.48
C LYS A 127 18.06 3.92 -6.16
N CYS A 128 16.78 3.73 -5.82
CA CYS A 128 15.88 4.83 -5.48
C CYS A 128 16.36 5.59 -4.24
N ILE A 129 16.75 4.89 -3.16
CA ILE A 129 17.29 5.55 -1.95
C ILE A 129 18.61 6.26 -2.21
N ALA A 130 19.52 5.66 -2.98
CA ALA A 130 20.78 6.30 -3.34
C ALA A 130 20.55 7.61 -4.10
N HIS A 131 19.61 7.60 -5.07
CA HIS A 131 19.23 8.80 -5.79
C HIS A 131 18.57 9.84 -4.88
N ALA A 132 17.56 9.44 -4.09
CA ALA A 132 16.86 10.35 -3.19
C ALA A 132 17.81 11.02 -2.20
N ARG A 133 18.75 10.26 -1.62
CA ARG A 133 19.80 10.81 -0.75
C ARG A 133 20.69 11.81 -1.47
N ALA A 134 21.09 11.51 -2.70
CA ALA A 134 21.89 12.43 -3.52
C ALA A 134 21.16 13.74 -3.85
N GLN A 135 19.82 13.70 -3.91
CA GLN A 135 18.96 14.88 -4.08
C GLN A 135 18.60 15.58 -2.75
N GLY A 136 19.13 15.12 -1.61
CA GLY A 136 18.91 15.74 -0.30
C GLY A 136 17.68 15.26 0.46
N ALA A 137 17.03 14.18 0.03
CA ALA A 137 15.94 13.58 0.79
C ALA A 137 16.44 13.03 2.14
N THR A 138 15.61 13.17 3.17
CA THR A 138 15.88 12.55 4.47
C THR A 138 15.42 11.10 4.45
N VAL A 139 16.37 10.17 4.59
CA VAL A 139 16.09 8.73 4.71
C VAL A 139 15.67 8.46 6.16
N LEU A 140 14.46 7.92 6.32
CA LEU A 140 13.88 7.56 7.61
C LEU A 140 14.24 6.13 8.00
N ASP A 141 14.11 5.20 7.04
CA ASP A 141 14.48 3.80 7.19
C ASP A 141 15.43 3.41 6.04
N GLU A 142 16.62 2.91 6.38
CA GLU A 142 17.59 2.41 5.38
C GLU A 142 17.07 1.15 4.67
N PRO A 143 17.51 0.88 3.42
CA PRO A 143 17.16 -0.35 2.69
C PRO A 143 17.40 -1.62 3.50
N HIS A 144 16.34 -2.36 3.77
CA HIS A 144 16.38 -3.60 4.53
C HIS A 144 15.39 -4.63 3.96
N GLU A 145 15.59 -5.89 4.34
CA GLU A 145 14.73 -6.99 3.94
C GLU A 145 13.85 -7.43 5.10
N VAL A 146 12.64 -7.87 4.75
CA VAL A 146 11.73 -8.57 5.66
C VAL A 146 11.29 -9.85 4.97
N THR A 147 11.30 -10.97 5.69
CA THR A 147 11.10 -12.31 5.12
C THR A 147 10.14 -13.14 5.97
N ASP A 148 9.32 -13.96 5.32
CA ASP A 148 8.55 -15.04 5.91
C ASP A 148 8.52 -16.27 4.97
N GLU A 149 7.65 -17.24 5.23
CA GLU A 149 7.46 -18.44 4.39
C GLU A 149 7.03 -18.16 2.93
N HIS A 150 6.55 -16.96 2.63
CA HIS A 150 6.07 -16.53 1.31
C HIS A 150 7.11 -15.77 0.48
N GLY A 151 8.31 -15.56 1.03
CA GLY A 151 9.45 -14.93 0.35
C GLY A 151 9.96 -13.68 1.07
N THR A 152 10.57 -12.78 0.31
CA THR A 152 11.24 -11.58 0.84
C THR A 152 10.71 -10.31 0.19
N VAL A 153 10.52 -9.27 1.00
CA VAL A 153 10.21 -7.91 0.57
C VAL A 153 11.38 -7.00 0.95
N ARG A 154 11.83 -6.17 0.00
CA ARG A 154 12.83 -5.13 0.27
C ARG A 154 12.13 -3.79 0.46
N LEU A 155 12.49 -3.10 1.53
CA LEU A 155 11.83 -1.88 2.01
C LEU A 155 12.84 -0.79 2.33
N ALA A 156 12.44 0.46 2.16
CA ALA A 156 13.10 1.63 2.71
C ALA A 156 12.07 2.75 2.88
N ALA A 157 12.38 3.81 3.62
CA ALA A 157 11.47 4.95 3.75
C ALA A 157 12.21 6.29 3.67
N ILE A 158 11.57 7.26 3.02
CA ILE A 158 12.02 8.66 2.96
C ILE A 158 10.94 9.59 3.49
N ALA A 159 11.36 10.70 4.09
CA ALA A 159 10.45 11.76 4.52
C ALA A 159 9.88 12.52 3.31
N THR A 160 8.65 13.01 3.46
CA THR A 160 8.05 13.97 2.52
C THR A 160 7.59 15.20 3.30
N TYR A 161 6.36 15.65 3.13
CA TYR A 161 5.78 16.76 3.89
C TYR A 161 5.23 16.33 5.25
N GLY A 162 5.35 17.21 6.24
CA GLY A 162 4.84 16.99 7.59
C GLY A 162 5.37 15.70 8.20
N ASP A 163 4.46 14.91 8.77
CA ASP A 163 4.76 13.60 9.36
C ASP A 163 4.46 12.44 8.38
N THR A 164 4.15 12.74 7.11
CA THR A 164 3.94 11.72 6.08
C THR A 164 5.28 11.23 5.53
N ARG A 165 5.35 9.93 5.25
CA ARG A 165 6.51 9.31 4.59
C ARG A 165 6.14 8.63 3.27
N HIS A 166 7.17 8.31 2.49
CA HIS A 166 7.07 7.36 1.39
C HIS A 166 7.88 6.12 1.71
N THR A 167 7.21 4.99 1.92
CA THR A 167 7.86 3.68 1.94
C THR A 167 8.05 3.18 0.51
N LEU A 168 9.27 2.86 0.13
CA LEU A 168 9.61 2.21 -1.13
C LEU A 168 9.54 0.69 -0.94
N VAL A 169 8.83 0.01 -1.83
CA VAL A 169 8.53 -1.41 -1.72
C VAL A 169 8.94 -2.14 -2.99
N ASP A 170 9.85 -3.09 -2.86
CA ASP A 170 10.04 -4.16 -3.86
C ASP A 170 9.53 -5.49 -3.27
N ARG A 171 8.44 -5.98 -3.87
CA ARG A 171 7.76 -7.23 -3.51
C ARG A 171 7.83 -8.28 -4.61
N SER A 172 8.71 -8.11 -5.59
CA SER A 172 8.87 -9.02 -6.73
C SER A 172 9.14 -10.47 -6.31
N ASN A 173 9.79 -10.66 -5.17
CA ASN A 173 10.13 -11.97 -4.59
C ASN A 173 9.22 -12.39 -3.43
N TYR A 174 7.99 -11.85 -3.35
CA TYR A 174 7.05 -12.12 -2.26
C TYR A 174 5.65 -12.49 -2.76
N THR A 175 5.13 -13.61 -2.27
CA THR A 175 3.83 -14.18 -2.70
C THR A 175 2.76 -14.19 -1.61
N GLY A 176 3.06 -13.60 -0.45
CA GLY A 176 2.15 -13.56 0.70
C GLY A 176 1.03 -12.55 0.53
N PRO A 177 0.09 -12.52 1.50
CA PRO A 177 -1.17 -11.77 1.37
C PRO A 177 -0.97 -10.25 1.35
N TYR A 178 0.10 -9.73 1.98
CA TYR A 178 0.47 -8.32 1.85
C TYR A 178 1.98 -8.10 2.06
N LEU A 179 2.43 -8.27 3.31
CA LEU A 179 3.82 -8.17 3.78
C LEU A 179 4.05 -9.26 4.85
N PRO A 180 5.32 -9.60 5.16
CA PRO A 180 5.64 -10.45 6.29
C PRO A 180 4.94 -10.04 7.60
N GLY A 181 4.38 -11.03 8.31
CA GLY A 181 3.61 -10.81 9.54
C GLY A 181 2.13 -10.47 9.33
N TYR A 182 1.63 -10.50 8.09
CA TYR A 182 0.21 -10.44 7.77
C TYR A 182 -0.34 -11.82 7.41
N THR A 183 -1.52 -12.14 7.91
CA THR A 183 -2.25 -13.36 7.57
C THR A 183 -3.43 -13.02 6.66
N ALA A 184 -3.71 -13.87 5.66
CA ALA A 184 -4.89 -13.73 4.82
C ALA A 184 -6.16 -13.72 5.68
N ARG A 185 -7.08 -12.79 5.42
CA ARG A 185 -8.31 -12.67 6.20
C ARG A 185 -9.45 -12.14 5.35
N THR A 186 -10.64 -12.68 5.56
CA THR A 186 -11.90 -12.20 5.00
C THR A 186 -12.80 -11.65 6.11
N SER A 187 -13.83 -10.89 5.73
CA SER A 187 -14.84 -10.39 6.68
C SER A 187 -16.20 -11.03 6.43
N GLY A 188 -17.09 -10.94 7.40
CA GLY A 188 -18.51 -11.31 7.25
C GLY A 188 -19.35 -10.24 6.52
N HIS A 189 -18.75 -9.14 6.05
CA HIS A 189 -19.48 -8.09 5.38
C HIS A 189 -19.98 -8.57 4.01
N THR A 190 -21.30 -8.49 3.80
CA THR A 190 -21.93 -8.87 2.54
C THR A 190 -22.41 -7.62 1.82
N LYS A 191 -22.07 -7.49 0.53
CA LYS A 191 -22.61 -6.41 -0.32
C LYS A 191 -24.12 -6.60 -0.47
N ARG A 192 -24.86 -5.50 -0.61
CA ARG A 192 -26.31 -5.54 -0.89
C ARG A 192 -26.55 -6.19 -2.25
N ASP A 193 -27.69 -6.89 -2.39
CA ASP A 193 -28.11 -7.45 -3.67
C ASP A 193 -28.20 -6.34 -4.73
N GLY A 194 -27.63 -6.61 -5.91
CA GLY A 194 -27.56 -5.64 -7.01
C GLY A 194 -26.49 -4.56 -6.87
N ALA A 195 -25.65 -4.57 -5.82
CA ALA A 195 -24.52 -3.66 -5.72
C ALA A 195 -23.52 -3.90 -6.88
N PRO A 196 -22.94 -2.82 -7.46
CA PRO A 196 -21.98 -2.98 -8.54
C PRO A 196 -20.70 -3.66 -8.04
N LYS A 197 -19.98 -4.33 -8.95
CA LYS A 197 -18.73 -5.05 -8.63
C LYS A 197 -17.74 -4.15 -7.88
N ARG A 198 -17.64 -2.89 -8.30
CA ARG A 198 -16.86 -1.83 -7.64
C ARG A 198 -17.75 -0.61 -7.44
N LEU A 199 -17.74 -0.02 -6.23
CA LEU A 199 -18.40 1.26 -5.96
C LEU A 199 -17.58 2.43 -6.53
N PHE A 200 -16.27 2.26 -6.61
CA PHE A 200 -15.32 3.21 -7.17
C PHE A 200 -14.64 2.60 -8.40
N GLN A 201 -14.73 3.29 -9.53
CA GLN A 201 -13.95 3.04 -10.74
C GLN A 201 -12.97 4.20 -10.88
N ALA A 202 -11.68 3.88 -10.79
CA ALA A 202 -10.60 4.71 -11.29
C ALA A 202 -9.87 3.87 -12.33
#